data_AF-A0A0L0UW15-F1
#
_entry.id   AF-A0A0L0UW15-F1
#
_cell.length_a   1.000
_cell.length_b   1.000
_cell.length_c   1.000
_cell.angle_alpha   90.00
_cell.angle_beta   90.00
_cell.angle_gamma   90.00
#
_symmetry.space_group_name_H-M   'P 1'
#
loop_
_entity.id
_entity.type
_entity.pdbx_description
1 polymer ?
#
loop_
_entity_poly.entity_id
_entity_poly.type
_entity_poly.pdbx_seq_one_letter_code
_entity_poly.pdbx_strand_id
1 'polypeptide(L)'
;MLQSLSDSLKVEAQAILDKFDPEKLTKINSFFNNCLGKISNFALQKAQHNFTQTCESLPPTTCTNSHTKRTGIPCKHWIVEVLELGLLAQPEHFDTQWHLRREELVGGVGSQQIFGMSAP
;
A
#
# COMPACT_ATOMS: atom_id res chain seq x y z
N MET A 1 -36.15 11.87 14.08
CA MET A 1 -34.89 11.17 14.42
C MET A 1 -34.04 10.86 13.20
N LEU A 2 -34.54 10.14 12.18
CA LEU A 2 -33.74 9.80 10.99
C LEU A 2 -33.19 11.02 10.23
N GLN A 3 -34.00 12.07 10.08
CA GLN A 3 -33.56 13.31 9.41
C GLN A 3 -32.39 13.98 10.15
N SER A 4 -32.50 14.09 11.48
CA SER A 4 -31.45 14.67 12.32
C SER A 4 -30.14 13.86 12.26
N LEU A 5 -30.21 12.53 12.18
CA LEU A 5 -29.02 11.68 11.97
C LEU A 5 -28.40 11.91 10.59
N SER A 6 -29.23 11.99 9.54
CA SER A 6 -28.75 12.28 8.19
C SER A 6 -28.06 13.64 8.12
N ASP A 7 -28.61 14.65 8.79
CA ASP A 7 -28.05 16.00 8.77
C ASP A 7 -26.73 16.05 9.55
N SER A 8 -26.65 15.37 10.71
CA SER A 8 -25.40 15.21 11.45
C SER A 8 -24.31 14.52 10.62
N LEU A 9 -24.63 13.42 9.92
CA LEU A 9 -23.66 12.72 9.07
C LEU A 9 -23.13 13.59 7.93
N LYS A 10 -23.97 14.42 7.32
CA LYS A 10 -23.56 15.36 6.27
C LYS A 10 -22.61 16.42 6.80
N VAL A 11 -22.88 16.95 7.99
CA VAL A 11 -22.01 17.96 8.64
C VAL A 11 -20.63 17.35 8.95
N GLU A 12 -20.59 16.14 9.50
CA GLU A 12 -19.33 15.44 9.78
C GLU A 12 -18.55 15.13 8.48
N ALA A 13 -19.23 14.66 7.44
CA ALA A 13 -18.60 14.40 6.14
C ALA A 13 -18.02 15.67 5.52
N GLN A 14 -18.76 16.78 5.57
CA GLN A 14 -18.28 18.07 5.09
C GLN A 14 -17.07 18.56 5.89
N ALA A 15 -17.10 18.42 7.22
CA ALA A 15 -15.97 18.80 8.07
C ALA A 15 -14.69 17.98 7.79
N ILE A 16 -14.82 16.72 7.36
CA ILE A 16 -13.69 15.90 6.90
C ILE A 16 -13.15 16.45 5.58
N LEU A 17 -14.03 16.77 4.63
CA LEU A 17 -13.66 17.31 3.31
C LEU A 17 -12.99 18.69 3.43
N ASP A 18 -13.50 19.57 4.29
CA ASP A 18 -12.94 20.91 4.51
C ASP A 18 -11.52 20.87 5.11
N LYS A 19 -11.20 19.80 5.84
CA LYS A 19 -9.87 19.56 6.42
C LYS A 19 -8.96 18.75 5.49
N PHE A 20 -9.49 18.21 4.41
CA PHE A 20 -8.73 17.42 3.46
C PHE A 20 -7.90 18.33 2.57
N ASP A 21 -6.59 18.20 2.69
CA ASP A 21 -5.61 18.95 1.90
C ASP A 21 -4.94 17.98 0.92
N PRO A 22 -5.32 18.00 -0.37
CA PRO A 22 -4.75 17.11 -1.36
C PRO A 22 -3.26 17.38 -1.63
N GLU A 23 -2.75 18.58 -1.33
CA GLU A 23 -1.34 18.92 -1.53
C GLU A 23 -0.43 18.18 -0.53
N LYS A 24 -0.98 17.76 0.62
CA LYS A 24 -0.28 16.92 1.59
C LYS A 24 -0.18 15.46 1.16
N LEU A 25 -0.89 15.04 0.11
CA LEU A 25 -0.72 13.70 -0.44
C LEU A 25 0.62 13.63 -1.17
N THR A 26 1.59 12.97 -0.55
CA THR A 26 2.88 12.69 -1.20
C THR A 26 2.61 11.93 -2.49
N LYS A 27 3.02 12.51 -3.63
CA LYS A 27 2.86 11.90 -4.94
C LYS A 27 3.66 10.61 -4.99
N ILE A 28 2.97 9.48 -5.10
CA ILE A 28 3.59 8.18 -5.35
C ILE A 28 4.06 8.14 -6.81
N ASN A 29 5.31 7.74 -7.03
CA ASN A 29 5.91 7.63 -8.34
C ASN A 29 5.25 6.50 -9.15
N SER A 30 5.17 6.67 -10.48
CA SER A 30 4.58 5.68 -11.39
C SER A 30 5.24 4.31 -11.34
N PHE A 31 6.48 4.23 -10.83
CA PHE A 31 7.16 2.98 -10.48
C PHE A 31 6.30 2.04 -9.63
N PHE A 32 5.42 2.59 -8.78
CA PHE A 32 4.54 1.82 -7.89
C PHE A 32 3.10 1.65 -8.40
N ASN A 33 2.82 1.94 -9.67
CA ASN A 33 1.45 1.89 -10.21
C ASN A 33 0.75 0.53 -9.98
N ASN A 34 1.47 -0.59 -10.08
CA ASN A 34 0.89 -1.91 -9.88
C ASN A 34 0.51 -2.23 -8.42
N CYS A 35 0.99 -1.42 -7.48
CA CYS A 35 0.77 -1.55 -6.05
C CYS A 35 -0.37 -0.65 -5.53
N LEU A 36 -0.80 0.35 -6.30
CA LEU A 36 -1.88 1.25 -5.91
C LEU A 36 -3.18 0.46 -5.67
N GLY A 37 -3.84 0.73 -4.54
CA GLY A 37 -5.06 0.03 -4.13
C GLY A 37 -4.89 -1.44 -3.73
N LYS A 38 -3.66 -1.98 -3.77
CA LYS A 38 -3.32 -3.34 -3.31
C LYS A 38 -2.42 -3.33 -2.08
N ILE A 39 -1.57 -2.32 -1.97
CA ILE A 39 -0.66 -2.09 -0.85
C ILE A 39 -1.15 -0.90 -0.05
N SER A 40 -1.03 -0.98 1.29
CA SER A 40 -1.38 0.13 2.17
C SER A 40 -0.62 1.42 1.80
N ASN A 41 -1.32 2.56 1.88
CA ASN A 41 -0.71 3.86 1.59
C ASN A 41 0.52 4.15 2.47
N PHE A 42 0.52 3.66 3.72
CA PHE A 42 1.66 3.80 4.63
C PHE A 42 2.92 3.12 4.06
N ALA A 43 2.80 1.86 3.63
CA ALA A 43 3.93 1.13 3.05
C ALA A 43 4.39 1.75 1.73
N LEU A 44 3.46 2.23 0.90
CA LEU A 44 3.76 2.93 -0.34
C LEU A 44 4.52 4.24 -0.10
N GLN A 45 4.13 5.04 0.88
CA GLN A 45 4.86 6.27 1.22
C GLN A 45 6.28 5.99 1.72
N LYS A 46 6.46 4.93 2.51
CA LYS A 46 7.79 4.49 2.94
C LYS A 46 8.64 3.96 1.79
N ALA A 47 8.06 3.18 0.88
CA ALA A 47 8.75 2.74 -0.33
C ALA A 47 9.08 3.91 -1.27
N GLN A 48 8.18 4.90 -1.39
CA GLN A 48 8.42 6.14 -2.12
C GLN A 48 9.58 6.93 -1.52
N HIS A 49 9.70 6.99 -0.20
CA HIS A 49 10.85 7.61 0.45
C HIS A 49 12.16 6.87 0.07
N ASN A 50 12.17 5.54 0.16
CA ASN A 50 13.33 4.74 -0.26
C ASN A 50 13.66 4.93 -1.76
N PHE A 51 12.65 5.09 -2.60
CA PHE A 51 12.79 5.39 -4.03
C PHE A 51 13.42 6.77 -4.24
N THR A 52 12.94 7.82 -3.59
CA THR A 52 13.53 9.16 -3.74
C THR A 52 15.01 9.15 -3.36
N GLN A 53 15.40 8.36 -2.36
CA GLN A 53 16.79 8.19 -1.98
C GLN A 53 17.67 7.51 -3.04
N THR A 54 17.11 6.75 -4.00
CA THR A 54 17.89 6.20 -5.13
C THR A 54 18.33 7.29 -6.10
N CYS A 55 17.56 8.38 -6.22
CA CYS A 55 17.93 9.52 -7.06
C CYS A 55 19.04 10.37 -6.44
N GLU A 56 19.16 10.37 -5.11
CA GLU A 56 20.13 11.21 -4.38
C GLU A 56 21.52 10.56 -4.28
N SER A 57 21.58 9.23 -4.22
CA SER A 57 22.84 8.49 -4.16
C SER A 57 22.64 7.04 -4.56
N LEU A 58 23.67 6.38 -5.08
CA LEU A 58 23.65 4.94 -5.22
C LEU A 58 23.78 4.27 -3.85
N PRO A 59 23.08 3.16 -3.61
CA PRO A 59 23.25 2.40 -2.38
C PRO A 59 24.64 1.72 -2.35
N PRO A 60 25.16 1.35 -1.16
CA PRO A 60 26.37 0.53 -1.06
C PRO A 60 26.26 -0.75 -1.91
N THR A 61 27.40 -1.31 -2.31
CA THR A 61 27.44 -2.43 -3.28
C THR A 61 26.74 -3.70 -2.80
N THR A 62 26.51 -3.87 -1.49
CA THR A 62 25.93 -5.12 -0.95
C THR A 62 24.70 -4.84 -0.09
N CYS A 63 23.55 -5.38 -0.51
CA CYS A 63 22.33 -5.34 0.28
C CYS A 63 22.34 -6.42 1.37
N THR A 64 22.21 -6.02 2.64
CA THR A 64 22.07 -6.97 3.77
C THR A 64 20.64 -7.51 3.94
N ASN A 65 19.68 -6.98 3.17
CA ASN A 65 18.24 -7.22 3.31
C ASN A 65 17.65 -6.86 4.69
N SER A 66 18.43 -6.23 5.59
CA SER A 66 17.99 -5.91 6.95
C SER A 66 16.78 -4.97 6.96
N HIS A 67 16.72 -4.01 6.05
CA HIS A 67 15.58 -3.10 5.94
C HIS A 67 14.30 -3.89 5.62
N THR A 68 14.30 -4.63 4.52
CA THR A 68 13.14 -5.40 4.07
C THR A 68 12.74 -6.47 5.08
N LYS A 69 13.69 -7.15 5.74
CA LYS A 69 13.38 -8.11 6.81
C LYS A 69 12.69 -7.46 8.01
N ARG A 70 13.09 -6.23 8.38
CA ARG A 70 12.53 -5.53 9.55
C ARG A 70 11.20 -4.85 9.26
N THR A 71 11.05 -4.29 8.06
CA THR A 71 9.88 -3.45 7.72
C THR A 71 8.90 -4.16 6.81
N GLY A 72 9.29 -5.21 6.10
CA GLY A 72 8.51 -5.80 5.03
C GLY A 72 8.39 -4.91 3.78
N ILE A 73 9.23 -3.87 3.66
CA ILE A 73 9.16 -2.87 2.58
C ILE A 73 10.42 -2.99 1.71
N PRO A 74 10.29 -2.86 0.37
CA PRO A 74 11.45 -2.88 -0.51
C PRO A 74 12.48 -1.81 -0.15
N CYS A 75 13.74 -2.23 -0.05
CA CYS A 75 14.85 -1.33 0.25
C CYS A 75 15.38 -0.64 -1.01
N LYS A 76 16.17 0.41 -0.80
CA LYS A 76 16.84 1.18 -1.85
C LYS A 76 17.61 0.32 -2.86
N HIS A 77 18.33 -0.72 -2.41
CA HIS A 77 19.10 -1.61 -3.29
C HIS A 77 18.20 -2.33 -4.29
N TRP A 78 17.14 -2.97 -3.78
CA TRP A 78 16.18 -3.68 -4.62
C TRP A 78 15.49 -2.75 -5.63
N ILE A 79 15.15 -1.52 -5.22
CA ILE A 79 14.55 -0.53 -6.12
C ILE A 79 15.48 -0.22 -7.29
N VAL A 80 16.78 -0.03 -7.03
CA VAL A 80 17.78 0.19 -8.10
C VAL A 80 17.85 -0.99 -9.04
N GLU A 81 17.94 -2.22 -8.53
CA GLU A 81 17.99 -3.44 -9.35
C GLU A 81 16.78 -3.53 -10.29
N VAL A 82 15.57 -3.25 -9.79
CA VAL A 82 14.33 -3.31 -10.58
C VAL A 82 14.28 -2.20 -11.63
N LEU A 83 14.78 -1.01 -11.30
CA LEU A 83 14.89 0.11 -12.23
C LEU A 83 15.88 -0.19 -13.36
N GLU A 84 17.03 -0.78 -13.05
CA GLU A 84 18.03 -1.20 -14.04
C GLU A 84 17.48 -2.25 -15.01
N LEU A 85 16.56 -3.10 -14.54
CA LEU A 85 15.83 -4.07 -15.36
C LEU A 85 14.66 -3.46 -16.14
N GLY A 86 14.34 -2.17 -15.95
CA GLY A 86 13.21 -1.50 -16.61
C GLY A 86 11.84 -2.00 -16.14
N LEU A 87 11.76 -2.58 -14.94
CA LEU A 87 10.55 -3.16 -14.38
C LEU A 87 9.83 -2.19 -13.43
N LEU A 88 8.57 -2.50 -13.12
CA LEU A 88 7.77 -1.79 -12.12
C LEU A 88 7.67 -2.60 -10.83
N ALA A 89 7.51 -1.91 -9.70
CA ALA A 89 7.27 -2.59 -8.43
C ALA A 89 5.93 -3.34 -8.48
N GLN A 90 5.97 -4.62 -8.12
CA GLN A 90 4.79 -5.47 -7.94
C GLN A 90 4.43 -5.64 -6.45
N PRO A 91 3.16 -5.95 -6.13
CA PRO A 91 2.70 -6.15 -4.75
C PRO A 91 3.46 -7.22 -3.98
N GLU A 92 3.95 -8.26 -4.65
CA GLU A 92 4.61 -9.42 -4.05
C GLU A 92 5.98 -9.07 -3.43
N HIS A 93 6.52 -7.90 -3.78
CA HIS A 93 7.75 -7.38 -3.17
C HIS A 93 7.53 -6.72 -1.81
N PHE A 94 6.27 -6.54 -1.42
CA PHE A 94 5.88 -6.09 -0.10
C PHE A 94 5.45 -7.29 0.73
N ASP A 95 5.83 -7.27 2.00
CA ASP A 95 5.37 -8.26 2.96
C ASP A 95 3.84 -8.26 3.06
N THR A 96 3.26 -9.44 3.25
CA THR A 96 1.80 -9.66 3.30
C THR A 96 1.09 -8.81 4.33
N GLN A 97 1.78 -8.36 5.39
CA GLN A 97 1.21 -7.44 6.38
C GLN A 97 0.77 -6.09 5.79
N TRP A 98 1.36 -5.69 4.66
CA TRP A 98 1.05 -4.44 3.96
C TRP A 98 -0.01 -4.59 2.88
N HIS A 99 -0.42 -5.82 2.57
CA HIS A 99 -1.43 -6.08 1.57
C HIS A 99 -2.80 -5.69 2.11
N LEU A 100 -3.51 -4.87 1.34
CA LEU A 100 -4.90 -4.55 1.63
C LEU A 100 -5.73 -5.81 1.44
N ARG A 101 -6.46 -6.21 2.48
CA ARG A 101 -7.46 -7.26 2.35
C ARG A 101 -8.55 -6.76 1.42
N ARG A 102 -8.75 -7.46 0.31
CA ARG A 102 -9.94 -7.24 -0.51
C ARG A 102 -11.09 -7.90 0.23
N GLU A 103 -11.91 -7.08 0.88
CA GLU A 103 -13.26 -7.54 1.22
C GLU A 103 -13.95 -7.74 -0.12
N GLU A 104 -14.18 -9.00 -0.48
CA GLU A 104 -15.12 -9.30 -1.55
C GLU A 104 -16.41 -8.63 -1.11
N LEU A 105 -16.90 -7.67 -1.91
CA LEU A 105 -18.27 -7.19 -1.78
C LEU A 105 -19.15 -8.39 -2.13
N VAL A 106 -19.38 -9.26 -1.14
CA VAL A 106 -20.34 -10.34 -1.20
C VAL A 106 -21.69 -9.63 -1.25
N GLY A 107 -22.14 -9.35 -2.48
CA GLY A 107 -23.56 -9.25 -2.75
C GLY A 107 -24.17 -10.54 -2.20
N GLY A 108 -24.88 -10.42 -1.08
CA GLY A 108 -25.40 -11.58 -0.37
C GLY A 108 -26.26 -12.44 -1.30
N VAL A 109 -25.94 -13.72 -1.41
CA VAL A 109 -26.75 -14.87 -0.95
C VAL A 109 -25.76 -16.02 -0.74
N GLY A 110 -25.85 -16.66 0.42
CA GLY A 110 -24.78 -17.49 0.95
C GLY A 110 -24.48 -18.79 0.21
N SER A 111 -23.30 -19.32 0.49
CA SER A 111 -23.08 -20.73 0.79
C SER A 111 -21.72 -20.87 1.46
N GLN A 112 -21.75 -21.45 2.66
CA GLN A 112 -20.58 -21.87 3.41
C GLN A 112 -19.80 -22.90 2.59
N GLN A 113 -18.48 -22.73 2.45
CA GLN A 113 -17.57 -23.88 2.29
C GLN A 113 -16.34 -23.72 3.19
N ILE A 114 -16.57 -24.14 4.45
CA ILE A 114 -15.76 -25.04 5.27
C ILE A 114 -14.26 -25.19 4.93
N PHE A 115 -13.44 -24.85 5.92
CA PHE A 115 -12.04 -25.24 6.06
C PHE A 115 -11.82 -26.73 5.80
N GLY A 116 -10.85 -27.05 4.94
CA GLY A 116 -10.27 -28.38 4.80
C GLY A 116 -8.76 -28.30 4.94
N MET A 117 -8.24 -28.42 6.17
CA MET A 117 -6.87 -28.86 6.39
C MET A 117 -6.81 -30.37 6.11
N SER A 118 -5.88 -30.82 5.28
CA SER A 118 -4.94 -31.92 5.57
C SER A 118 -4.11 -32.28 4.35
N ALA A 119 -2.80 -32.37 4.56
CA ALA A 119 -1.80 -32.92 3.65
C ALA A 119 -1.98 -34.44 3.49
N PRO A 120 -1.27 -35.03 2.52
CA PRO A 120 -0.11 -35.85 2.88
C PRO A 120 1.23 -35.28 2.38
#